data_AF-A0A925ZQV9-F1
#
_entry.id   AF-A0A925ZQV9-F1
#
_cell.length_a   1.000
_cell.length_b   1.000
_cell.length_c   1.000
_cell.angle_alpha   90.00
_cell.angle_beta   90.00
_cell.angle_gamma   90.00
#
_symmetry.space_group_name_H-M   'P 1'
#
loop_
_entity.id
_entity.type
_entity.pdbx_description
1 polymer ?
#
loop_
_entity_poly.entity_id
_entity_poly.type
_entity_poly.pdbx_seq_one_letter_code
_entity_poly.pdbx_strand_id
1 'polypeptide(L)'
;MATLHIGDVVQAGEPTALTIKEGLDALARDEAEFLIVVRDEAQNHFAQVASMRGGLFLLEYRNAYGQVAADEPFDVDELAAVLLAYAQGDDSWAERYSWAPVEI
;
A
#
# COMPACT_ATOMS: atom_id res chain seq x y z
N MET A 1 -11.26 12.07 1.26
CA MET A 1 -10.57 11.74 -0.01
C MET A 1 -9.38 10.86 0.35
N ALA A 2 -8.71 10.20 -0.59
CA ALA A 2 -7.49 9.44 -0.30
C ALA A 2 -6.29 10.17 -0.90
N THR A 3 -5.13 10.03 -0.26
CA THR A 3 -3.86 10.63 -0.67
C THR A 3 -2.81 9.56 -0.84
N LEU A 4 -2.07 9.59 -1.95
CA LEU A 4 -0.93 8.73 -2.24
C LEU A 4 0.38 9.45 -1.86
N HIS A 5 1.33 8.72 -1.27
CA HIS A 5 2.69 9.17 -0.93
C HIS A 5 3.71 8.16 -1.48
N ILE A 6 4.85 8.62 -2.02
CA ILE A 6 5.89 7.75 -2.61
C ILE A 6 7.28 8.18 -2.12
N GLY A 7 7.91 7.37 -1.27
CA GLY A 7 9.23 7.62 -0.66
C GLY A 7 9.28 8.88 0.22
N ASP A 8 10.48 9.43 0.39
CA ASP A 8 10.70 10.72 1.07
C ASP A 8 10.14 11.92 0.29
N VAL A 9 9.82 11.71 -0.99
CA VAL A 9 9.23 12.74 -1.85
C VAL A 9 7.75 12.82 -1.51
N VAL A 10 7.36 13.95 -0.90
CA VAL A 10 5.98 14.31 -0.59
C VAL A 10 5.20 14.62 -1.89
N GLN A 11 5.15 13.70 -2.85
CA GLN A 11 4.18 13.78 -3.91
C GLN A 11 2.84 13.27 -3.36
N ALA A 12 2.20 14.13 -2.56
CA ALA A 12 0.83 13.94 -2.11
C ALA A 12 -0.11 14.21 -3.28
N GLY A 13 -0.72 13.15 -3.82
CA GLY A 13 -1.64 13.24 -4.94
C GLY A 13 -2.83 12.31 -4.81
N GLU A 14 -3.77 12.41 -5.74
CA GLU A 14 -4.89 11.46 -5.81
C GLU A 14 -4.38 10.06 -6.24
N PRO A 15 -4.75 9.00 -5.50
CA PRO A 15 -4.43 7.62 -5.90
C PRO A 15 -5.26 7.23 -7.12
N THR A 16 -4.59 7.12 -8.26
CA THR A 16 -5.15 6.60 -9.51
C THR A 16 -4.44 5.30 -9.88
N ALA A 17 -5.02 4.49 -10.76
CA ALA A 17 -4.36 3.29 -11.27
C ALA A 17 -2.97 3.60 -11.87
N LEU A 18 -2.82 4.76 -12.52
CA LEU A 18 -1.56 5.19 -13.12
C LEU A 18 -0.54 5.57 -12.05
N THR A 19 -0.90 6.47 -11.13
CA THR A 19 0.03 6.99 -10.11
C THR A 19 0.46 5.92 -9.12
N ILE A 20 -0.41 4.95 -8.82
CA ILE A 20 -0.07 3.78 -8.00
C ILE A 20 0.96 2.90 -8.72
N LYS A 21 0.74 2.58 -10.01
CA LYS A 21 1.68 1.76 -10.79
C LYS A 21 3.05 2.44 -10.92
N GLU A 22 3.08 3.74 -11.17
CA GLU A 22 4.32 4.52 -11.20
C GLU A 22 5.09 4.43 -9.88
N GLY A 23 4.39 4.49 -8.74
CA GLY A 23 5.01 4.33 -7.43
C GLY A 23 5.49 2.90 -7.15
N LEU A 24 4.77 1.87 -7.60
CA LEU A 24 5.21 0.47 -7.49
C LEU A 24 6.43 0.18 -8.39
N ASP A 25 6.46 0.75 -9.59
CA ASP A 25 7.62 0.67 -10.49
C ASP A 25 8.85 1.35 -9.88
N ALA A 26 8.66 2.50 -9.22
CA ALA A 26 9.74 3.18 -8.49
C ALA A 26 10.27 2.33 -7.33
N LEU A 27 9.39 1.65 -6.58
CA LEU A 27 9.79 0.69 -5.54
C LEU A 27 10.58 -0.49 -6.12
N ALA A 28 10.15 -1.04 -7.25
CA ALA A 28 10.81 -2.17 -7.90
C ALA A 28 12.20 -1.83 -8.45
N ARG A 29 12.46 -0.54 -8.72
CA ARG A 29 13.75 -0.01 -9.22
C ARG A 29 14.66 0.53 -8.12
N ASP A 30 14.28 0.38 -6.85
CA ASP A 30 14.95 1.00 -5.70
C ASP A 30 15.04 2.54 -5.80
N GLU A 31 14.10 3.17 -6.52
CA GLU A 31 13.99 4.63 -6.66
C GLU A 31 13.10 5.25 -5.55
N ALA A 32 12.34 4.42 -4.83
CA ALA A 32 11.54 4.78 -3.67
C ALA A 32 11.66 3.68 -2.59
N GLU A 33 11.56 4.07 -1.32
CA GLU A 33 11.61 3.12 -0.19
C GLU A 33 10.24 2.54 0.18
N PHE A 34 9.19 3.36 0.06
CA PHE A 34 7.82 2.98 0.38
C PHE A 34 6.79 3.68 -0.52
N LEU A 35 5.59 3.13 -0.58
CA LEU A 35 4.39 3.75 -1.14
C LEU A 35 3.28 3.69 -0.10
N ILE A 36 2.63 4.79 0.23
CA ILE A 36 1.57 4.84 1.25
C ILE A 36 0.31 5.45 0.66
N VAL A 37 -0.82 4.76 0.79
CA VAL A 37 -2.15 5.32 0.56
C VAL A 37 -2.78 5.64 1.91
N VAL A 38 -3.18 6.90 2.13
CA VAL A 38 -3.83 7.40 3.35
C VAL A 38 -5.26 7.80 3.02
N ARG A 39 -6.24 7.37 3.82
CA ARG A 39 -7.64 7.82 3.69
C ARG A 39 -7.92 8.95 4.68
N ASP A 40 -8.35 10.12 4.21
CA ASP A 40 -8.57 11.32 5.04
C ASP A 40 -9.65 11.14 6.11
N GLU A 41 -10.58 10.22 5.90
CA GLU A 41 -11.76 10.00 6.73
C GLU A 41 -11.42 9.35 8.08
N ALA A 42 -10.23 8.77 8.20
CA ALA A 42 -9.78 8.08 9.39
C ALA A 42 -8.27 8.29 9.60
N GLN A 43 -7.92 9.28 10.42
CA GLN A 43 -6.54 9.47 10.86
C GLN A 43 -5.99 8.13 11.36
N ASN A 44 -4.82 7.71 10.83
CA ASN A 44 -4.15 6.42 11.05
C ASN A 44 -4.59 5.23 10.17
N HIS A 45 -5.48 5.41 9.20
CA HIS A 45 -5.78 4.37 8.21
C HIS A 45 -4.86 4.49 7.00
N PHE A 46 -3.97 3.51 6.82
CA PHE A 46 -3.09 3.49 5.65
C PHE A 46 -2.84 2.07 5.13
N ALA A 47 -2.53 2.01 3.84
CA ALA A 47 -1.91 0.86 3.20
C ALA A 47 -0.51 1.28 2.75
N GLN A 48 0.52 0.59 3.23
CA GLN A 48 1.92 0.88 2.92
C GLN A 48 2.55 -0.31 2.20
N VAL A 49 3.25 -0.06 1.11
CA VAL A 49 4.03 -1.04 0.38
C VAL A 49 5.50 -0.74 0.55
N ALA A 50 6.30 -1.77 0.84
CA ALA A 50 7.75 -1.73 0.75
C ALA A 50 8.27 -2.85 -0.17
N SER A 51 9.30 -2.55 -0.95
CA SER A 51 9.99 -3.56 -1.77
C SER A 51 10.86 -4.44 -0.89
N MET A 52 10.77 -5.76 -1.08
CA MET A 52 11.64 -6.77 -0.49
C MET A 52 12.54 -7.38 -1.57
N ARG A 53 13.68 -7.95 -1.15
CA ARG A 53 14.63 -8.58 -2.07
C ARG A 53 13.94 -9.66 -2.91
N GLY A 54 14.12 -9.61 -4.23
CA GLY A 54 13.62 -10.63 -5.16
C GLY A 54 12.27 -10.31 -5.81
N GLY A 55 11.81 -9.05 -5.78
CA GLY A 55 10.53 -8.65 -6.38
C GLY A 55 9.32 -9.00 -5.52
N LEU A 56 9.55 -9.23 -4.23
CA LEU A 56 8.50 -9.41 -3.23
C LEU A 56 8.10 -8.04 -2.69
N PHE A 57 6.85 -7.90 -2.28
CA PHE A 57 6.35 -6.66 -1.68
C PHE A 57 5.73 -6.97 -0.32
N LEU A 58 6.08 -6.17 0.68
CA LEU A 58 5.39 -6.18 1.97
C LEU A 58 4.26 -5.15 1.91
N LEU A 59 3.03 -5.58 2.16
CA LEU A 59 1.86 -4.72 2.30
C LEU A 59 1.47 -4.64 3.77
N GLU A 60 1.69 -3.49 4.39
CA GLU A 60 1.20 -3.17 5.73
C GLU A 60 -0.14 -2.44 5.62
N TYR A 61 -1.10 -2.84 6.46
CA TYR A 61 -2.41 -2.23 6.52
C TYR A 61 -2.76 -1.89 7.98
N ARG A 62 -3.16 -0.64 8.21
CA ARG A 62 -3.61 -0.16 9.52
C ARG A 62 -5.04 0.33 9.45
N ASN A 63 -5.86 -0.10 10.41
CA ASN A 63 -7.23 0.38 10.59
C ASN A 63 -7.52 0.69 12.08
N ALA A 64 -8.78 1.04 12.37
CA ALA A 64 -9.24 1.37 13.72
C ALA A 64 -9.10 0.22 14.73
N TYR A 65 -8.91 -1.02 14.26
CA TYR A 65 -8.84 -2.23 15.07
C TYR A 65 -7.41 -2.76 15.25
N GLY A 66 -6.41 -2.20 14.55
CA GLY A 66 -5.01 -2.59 14.68
C GLY A 66 -4.17 -2.38 13.42
N GLN A 67 -2.94 -2.90 13.46
CA GLN A 67 -2.03 -2.98 12.31
C GLN A 67 -1.82 -4.45 11.96
N VAL A 68 -1.91 -4.78 10.68
CA VAL A 68 -1.67 -6.11 10.12
C VAL A 68 -0.74 -5.98 8.91
N ALA A 69 0.04 -7.01 8.62
CA ALA A 69 0.86 -7.06 7.40
C ALA A 69 0.66 -8.37 6.64
N ALA A 70 0.75 -8.26 5.32
CA ALA A 70 0.81 -9.36 4.38
C ALA A 70 2.15 -9.26 3.64
N ASP A 71 2.96 -10.30 3.72
CA ASP A 71 4.27 -10.43 3.10
C ASP A 71 4.24 -11.37 1.88
N GLU A 72 3.07 -11.54 1.26
CA GLU A 72 2.89 -12.42 0.12
C GLU A 72 3.54 -11.88 -1.17
N PRO A 73 3.95 -12.78 -2.09
CA PRO A 73 4.40 -12.38 -3.41
C PRO A 73 3.24 -11.74 -4.20
N PHE A 74 3.18 -10.41 -4.23
CA PHE A 74 2.25 -9.70 -5.09
C PHE A 74 2.83 -9.48 -6.49
N ASP A 75 2.01 -9.67 -7.52
CA ASP A 75 2.22 -9.02 -8.82
C ASP A 75 1.95 -7.51 -8.68
N VAL A 76 2.72 -6.68 -9.40
CA VAL A 76 2.53 -5.22 -9.45
C VAL A 76 1.10 -4.84 -9.84
N ASP A 77 0.49 -5.54 -10.80
CA ASP A 77 -0.88 -5.25 -11.24
C ASP A 77 -1.92 -5.60 -10.17
N GLU A 78 -1.72 -6.70 -9.45
CA GLU A 78 -2.59 -7.12 -8.35
C GLU A 78 -2.48 -6.13 -7.17
N LEU A 79 -1.26 -5.76 -6.82
CA LEU A 79 -0.99 -4.79 -5.76
C LEU A 79 -1.56 -3.41 -6.10
N ALA A 80 -1.45 -2.99 -7.35
CA ALA A 80 -2.05 -1.73 -7.81
C ALA A 80 -3.57 -1.74 -7.67
N ALA A 81 -4.21 -2.86 -8.01
CA ALA A 81 -5.66 -3.01 -7.86
C ALA A 81 -6.09 -2.99 -6.38
N VAL A 82 -5.33 -3.65 -5.50
CA VAL A 82 -5.56 -3.63 -4.05
C VAL A 82 -5.47 -2.22 -3.48
N LEU A 83 -4.41 -1.48 -3.80
CA LEU A 83 -4.21 -0.11 -3.32
C LEU A 83 -5.27 0.85 -3.84
N LEU A 84 -5.71 0.67 -5.10
CA LEU A 84 -6.79 1.46 -5.69
C LEU A 84 -8.14 1.16 -5.04
N ALA A 85 -8.46 -0.11 -4.81
CA ALA A 85 -9.68 -0.50 -4.10
C ALA A 85 -9.70 0.09 -2.67
N TYR A 86 -8.58 0.00 -1.96
CA TYR A 86 -8.40 0.62 -0.66
C TYR A 86 -8.63 2.14 -0.70
N ALA A 87 -8.04 2.84 -1.67
CA ALA A 87 -8.24 4.29 -1.84
C ALA A 87 -9.72 4.68 -2.05
N GLN A 88 -10.50 3.80 -2.67
CA GLN A 88 -11.94 3.97 -2.92
C GLN A 88 -12.81 3.53 -1.73
N GLY A 89 -12.18 2.99 -0.69
CA GLY A 89 -12.83 2.57 0.54
C GLY A 89 -13.30 1.12 0.58
N ASP A 90 -12.85 0.30 -0.36
CA ASP A 90 -13.05 -1.15 -0.34
C ASP A 90 -11.86 -1.85 0.35
N ASP A 91 -12.14 -2.45 1.50
CA ASP A 91 -11.22 -3.23 2.32
C ASP A 91 -11.52 -4.75 2.31
N SER A 92 -12.43 -5.21 1.44
CA SER A 92 -12.79 -6.63 1.31
C SER A 92 -11.64 -7.53 0.86
N TRP A 93 -10.60 -6.94 0.28
CA TRP A 93 -9.37 -7.63 -0.07
C TRP A 93 -8.61 -8.08 1.19
N ALA A 94 -8.65 -7.30 2.28
CA ALA A 94 -8.00 -7.65 3.54
C ALA A 94 -8.64 -8.89 4.21
N GLU A 95 -9.88 -9.26 3.87
CA GLU A 95 -10.47 -10.49 4.41
C GLU A 95 -9.95 -11.78 3.72
N ARG A 96 -9.29 -11.64 2.57
CA ARG A 96 -8.93 -12.75 1.67
C ARG A 96 -7.48 -13.24 1.81
N TYR A 97 -6.58 -12.41 2.36
CA TYR A 97 -5.17 -12.75 2.52
C TYR A 97 -4.85 -13.20 3.96
N SER A 98 -3.81 -14.02 4.13
CA SER A 98 -3.38 -14.50 5.44
C SER A 98 -2.53 -13.42 6.12
N TRP A 99 -3.13 -12.65 7.03
CA TRP A 99 -2.45 -11.57 7.73
C TRP A 99 -1.71 -12.06 8.96
N ALA A 100 -0.42 -11.73 9.06
CA ALA A 100 0.31 -11.85 10.30
C ALA A 100 0.17 -10.54 11.10
N PRO A 101 -0.13 -10.60 12.41
CA PRO A 101 0.06 -9.45 13.28
C PRO A 101 1.53 -9.04 13.24
N VAL A 102 1.82 -7.77 12.99
CA VAL A 102 3.18 -7.23 13.14
C VAL A 102 3.41 -7.01 14.63
N GLU A 103 4.33 -7.77 15.24
CA GLU A 103 4.82 -7.45 16.58
C GLU A 103 5.79 -6.26 16.48
N ILE A 104 5.46 -5.16 17.18
CA ILE A 104 6.24 -3.92 17.26
C ILE A 104 6.87 -3.79 18.65
#